data_AF-A0A2D5WDB4-F1
#
_entry.id   AF-A0A2D5WDB4-F1
#
_cell.length_a   1.000
_cell.length_b   1.000
_cell.length_c   1.000
_cell.angle_alpha   90.00
_cell.angle_beta   90.00
_cell.angle_gamma   90.00
#
_symmetry.space_group_name_H-M   'P 1'
#
loop_
_entity.id
_entity.type
_entity.pdbx_description
1 polymer ?
#
loop_
_entity_poly.entity_id
_entity_poly.type
_entity_poly.pdbx_seq_one_letter_code
_entity_poly.pdbx_strand_id
1 'polypeptide(L)'
;MRARFKDTPGERRKFLLSLCIMLSLVVGVLLWRSIVAWPGAWAAWAAVAVLLCVGLVWDAAGRRVHRAGMALGQVMGRVFGTLFLLLLFLLLLLPLGLALRLFGKDLLQMRRWPSAAGSYWKIPRPPGPLDRMH
;
A
#
# COMPACT_ATOMS: atom_id res chain seq x y z
N MET A 1 5.01 -14.57 6.11
CA MET A 1 5.45 -15.01 4.76
C MET A 1 6.89 -14.58 4.56
N ARG A 2 7.83 -15.50 4.32
CA ARG A 2 9.21 -15.15 3.96
C ARG A 2 9.22 -14.69 2.49
N ALA A 3 9.47 -13.41 2.25
CA ALA A 3 9.63 -12.92 0.89
C ALA A 3 10.92 -13.52 0.29
N ARG A 4 10.79 -14.48 -0.64
CA ARG A 4 11.91 -14.95 -1.46
C ARG A 4 12.16 -13.92 -2.55
N PHE A 5 13.03 -12.98 -2.29
CA PHE A 5 13.51 -12.06 -3.32
C PHE A 5 14.45 -12.81 -4.27
N LYS A 6 14.15 -12.75 -5.56
CA LYS A 6 14.97 -13.35 -6.61
C LYS A 6 16.14 -12.39 -6.85
N ASP A 7 17.23 -12.61 -6.13
CA ASP A 7 18.43 -11.77 -6.10
C ASP A 7 19.21 -11.81 -7.46
N THR A 8 18.60 -11.37 -8.56
CA THR A 8 19.24 -11.31 -9.88
C THR A 8 20.10 -10.03 -10.01
N PRO A 9 21.29 -10.10 -10.63
CA PRO A 9 22.17 -8.93 -10.77
C PRO A 9 21.53 -7.80 -11.60
N GLY A 10 20.61 -8.12 -12.51
CA GLY A 10 19.89 -7.15 -13.32
C GLY A 10 18.88 -6.30 -12.53
N GLU A 11 18.15 -6.89 -11.58
CA GLU A 11 17.17 -6.16 -10.76
C GLU A 11 17.84 -5.18 -9.80
N ARG A 12 19.02 -5.54 -9.26
CA ARG A 12 19.83 -4.64 -8.42
C ARG A 12 20.22 -3.36 -9.17
N ARG A 13 20.65 -3.49 -10.44
CA ARG A 13 21.01 -2.34 -11.28
C ARG A 13 19.81 -1.45 -11.58
N LYS A 14 18.65 -2.04 -11.89
CA LYS A 14 17.40 -1.28 -12.11
C LYS A 14 16.98 -0.50 -10.87
N PHE A 15 17.06 -1.11 -9.69
CA PHE A 15 16.75 -0.45 -8.42
C PHE A 15 17.73 0.70 -8.11
N LEU A 16 19.04 0.49 -8.31
CA LEU A 16 20.04 1.55 -8.13
C LEU A 16 19.83 2.70 -9.12
N LEU A 17 19.52 2.39 -10.38
CA LEU A 17 19.18 3.40 -11.39
C LEU A 17 17.92 4.18 -11.00
N SER A 18 16.84 3.52 -10.58
CA SER A 18 15.63 4.21 -10.16
C SER A 18 15.87 5.10 -8.93
N LEU A 19 16.66 4.61 -7.96
CA LEU A 19 17.03 5.37 -6.77
C LEU A 19 17.81 6.64 -7.14
N CYS A 20 18.77 6.51 -8.06
CA CYS A 20 19.60 7.62 -8.50
C CYS A 20 18.81 8.66 -9.29
N ILE A 21 17.92 8.23 -10.19
CA ILE A 21 17.01 9.12 -10.91
C ILE A 21 16.12 9.87 -9.92
N MET A 22 15.59 9.17 -8.90
CA MET A 22 14.74 9.79 -7.88
C MET A 22 15.50 10.83 -7.04
N LEU A 23 16.72 10.50 -6.59
CA LEU A 23 17.59 11.44 -5.85
C LEU A 23 17.99 12.65 -6.70
N SER A 24 18.32 12.42 -7.97
CA SER A 24 18.66 13.46 -8.94
C SER A 24 17.49 14.43 -9.15
N LEU A 25 16.26 13.92 -9.28
CA LEU A 25 15.04 14.73 -9.33
C LEU A 25 14.85 15.56 -8.06
N VAL A 26 15.06 14.96 -6.88
CA VAL A 26 14.95 15.69 -5.59
C VAL A 26 15.95 16.83 -5.52
N VAL A 27 17.21 16.61 -5.93
CA VAL A 27 18.22 17.67 -6.00
C VAL A 27 17.82 18.75 -7.01
N GLY A 28 17.26 18.38 -8.16
CA GLY A 28 16.72 19.31 -9.16
C GLY A 28 15.57 20.17 -8.62
N VAL A 29 14.67 19.60 -7.83
CA VAL A 29 13.57 20.33 -7.18
C VAL A 29 14.09 21.24 -6.06
N LEU A 30 15.08 20.81 -5.27
CA LEU A 30 15.73 21.65 -4.26
C LEU A 30 16.45 22.85 -4.86
N LEU A 31 17.08 22.65 -6.03
CA LEU A 31 17.66 23.70 -6.86
C LEU A 31 16.60 24.68 -7.37
N TRP A 32 15.47 24.17 -7.90
CA TRP A 32 14.35 25.00 -8.35
C TRP A 32 13.82 25.89 -7.23
N ARG A 33 13.78 25.35 -6.01
CA ARG A 33 13.27 26.06 -4.84
C ARG A 33 14.29 27.06 -4.24
N SER A 34 15.47 27.22 -4.83
CA SER A 34 16.56 28.14 -4.43
C SER A 34 17.01 28.01 -2.96
N ILE A 35 16.83 26.83 -2.36
CA ILE A 35 17.25 26.57 -0.96
C ILE A 35 18.77 26.24 -0.91
N VAL A 36 19.40 25.93 -2.05
CA VAL A 36 20.79 25.50 -2.14
C VAL A 36 21.52 26.33 -3.20
N ALA A 37 22.68 26.91 -2.84
CA ALA A 37 23.54 27.62 -3.77
C ALA A 37 24.16 26.67 -4.81
N TRP A 38 24.41 27.16 -6.04
CA TRP A 38 24.97 26.39 -7.16
C TRP A 38 26.15 25.45 -6.81
N PRO A 39 27.12 25.83 -5.93
CA PRO A 39 28.20 24.92 -5.52
C PRO A 39 27.73 23.70 -4.71
N GLY A 40 26.71 23.89 -3.86
CA GLY A 40 26.14 22.82 -3.03
C GLY A 40 25.37 21.79 -3.86
N ALA A 41 24.81 22.21 -4.99
CA ALA A 41 24.16 21.30 -5.92
C ALA A 41 25.16 20.41 -6.66
N TRP A 42 26.30 20.95 -7.10
CA TRP A 42 27.36 20.14 -7.73
C TRP A 42 27.92 19.10 -6.75
N ALA A 43 28.13 19.47 -5.49
CA ALA A 43 28.53 18.53 -4.44
C ALA A 43 27.47 17.44 -4.19
N ALA A 44 26.18 17.79 -4.21
CA ALA A 44 25.09 16.83 -4.05
C ALA A 44 25.00 15.85 -5.25
N TRP A 45 25.14 16.35 -6.48
CA TRP A 45 25.19 15.52 -7.68
C TRP A 45 26.43 14.61 -7.71
N ALA A 46 27.60 15.13 -7.30
CA ALA A 46 28.82 14.35 -7.17
C ALA A 46 28.67 13.26 -6.10
N ALA A 47 28.05 13.57 -4.96
CA ALA A 47 27.78 12.59 -3.91
C ALA A 47 26.85 11.48 -4.41
N VAL A 48 25.79 11.81 -5.17
CA VAL A 48 24.87 10.84 -5.79
C VAL A 48 25.61 9.95 -6.81
N ALA A 49 26.46 10.54 -7.64
CA ALA A 49 27.26 9.80 -8.61
C ALA A 49 28.28 8.86 -7.95
N VAL A 50 28.95 9.30 -6.89
CA VAL A 50 29.87 8.48 -6.09
C VAL A 50 29.11 7.33 -5.42
N LEU A 51 27.93 7.60 -4.85
CA LEU A 51 27.09 6.57 -4.24
C LEU A 51 26.68 5.50 -5.27
N LEU A 52 26.35 5.93 -6.50
CA LEU A 52 26.01 5.02 -7.59
C LEU A 52 27.23 4.18 -8.02
N CYS A 53 28.38 4.81 -8.21
CA CYS A 53 29.63 4.12 -8.59
C CYS A 53 30.04 3.09 -7.53
N VAL A 54 30.02 3.45 -6.25
CA VAL A 54 30.34 2.53 -5.13
C VAL A 54 29.32 1.39 -5.07
N GLY A 55 28.03 1.68 -5.29
CA GLY A 55 26.98 0.66 -5.32
C GLY A 55 27.06 -0.32 -6.50
N LEU A 56 27.62 0.12 -7.64
CA LEU A 56 27.82 -0.70 -8.84
C LEU A 56 29.11 -1.53 -8.80
N VAL A 57 30.19 -0.99 -8.24
CA VAL A 57 31.49 -1.67 -8.12
C VAL A 57 31.46 -2.69 -6.98
N TRP A 58 30.79 -2.38 -5.86
CA TRP A 58 30.76 -3.24 -4.69
C TRP A 58 29.47 -4.07 -4.61
N ASP A 59 29.51 -5.25 -5.21
CA ASP A 59 28.36 -6.17 -5.34
C ASP A 59 27.75 -6.55 -3.97
N ALA A 60 28.56 -6.62 -2.91
CA ALA A 60 28.09 -6.86 -1.55
C ALA A 60 27.36 -5.65 -0.92
N ALA A 61 27.77 -4.43 -1.23
CA ALA A 61 27.11 -3.21 -0.76
C ALA A 61 25.79 -3.00 -1.49
N GLY A 62 25.77 -3.20 -2.81
CA GLY A 62 24.55 -3.16 -3.63
C GLY A 62 23.49 -4.16 -3.15
N ARG A 63 23.90 -5.36 -2.73
CA ARG A 63 23.00 -6.34 -2.08
C ARG A 63 22.35 -5.84 -0.80
N ARG A 64 23.14 -5.23 0.10
CA ARG A 64 22.63 -4.72 1.39
C ARG A 64 21.67 -3.56 1.19
N VAL A 65 22.02 -2.62 0.30
CA VAL A 65 21.19 -1.46 -0.04
C VAL A 65 19.88 -1.91 -0.69
N HIS A 66 19.92 -2.84 -1.64
CA HIS A 66 18.71 -3.35 -2.28
C HIS A 66 17.78 -4.05 -1.28
N ARG A 67 18.32 -4.89 -0.38
CA ARG A 67 17.51 -5.51 0.67
C ARG A 67 16.91 -4.51 1.64
N ALA A 68 17.68 -3.51 2.06
CA ALA A 68 17.18 -2.45 2.94
C ALA A 68 16.05 -1.67 2.25
N GLY A 69 16.24 -1.31 0.98
CA GLY A 69 15.22 -0.64 0.18
C GLY A 69 13.95 -1.47 0.01
N MET A 70 14.09 -2.77 -0.27
CA MET A 70 12.94 -3.68 -0.38
C MET A 70 12.22 -3.86 0.97
N ALA A 71 12.96 -3.97 2.08
CA ALA A 71 12.36 -4.05 3.42
C ALA A 71 11.58 -2.77 3.76
N LEU A 72 12.15 -1.60 3.47
CA LEU A 72 11.47 -0.32 3.63
C LEU A 72 10.22 -0.23 2.75
N GLY A 73 10.32 -0.63 1.49
CA GLY A 73 9.17 -0.69 0.57
C GLY A 73 8.06 -1.61 1.07
N GLN A 74 8.41 -2.76 1.66
CA GLN A 74 7.42 -3.67 2.27
C GLN A 74 6.75 -3.08 3.51
N VAL A 75 7.52 -2.44 4.39
CA VAL A 75 6.96 -1.78 5.58
C VAL A 75 6.04 -0.65 5.15
N MET A 76 6.47 0.18 4.21
CA MET A 76 5.65 1.25 3.65
C MET A 76 4.37 0.69 3.02
N GLY A 77 4.48 -0.31 2.14
CA GLY A 77 3.31 -0.94 1.51
C GLY A 77 2.33 -1.52 2.53
N ARG A 78 2.83 -2.10 3.64
CA ARG A 78 1.98 -2.60 4.72
C ARG A 78 1.27 -1.46 5.46
N VAL A 79 1.99 -0.40 5.80
CA VAL A 79 1.43 0.77 6.48
C VAL A 79 0.39 1.45 5.58
N PHE A 80 0.72 1.73 4.32
CA PHE A 80 -0.19 2.33 3.35
C PHE A 80 -1.40 1.44 3.07
N GLY A 81 -1.21 0.13 2.93
CA GLY A 81 -2.32 -0.80 2.75
C GLY A 81 -3.28 -0.81 3.94
N THR A 82 -2.75 -0.87 5.16
CA THR A 82 -3.58 -0.78 6.38
C THR A 82 -4.25 0.59 6.51
N LEU A 83 -3.52 1.67 6.23
CA LEU A 83 -4.04 3.03 6.31
C LEU A 83 -5.14 3.25 5.28
N PHE A 84 -4.95 2.81 4.04
CA PHE A 84 -5.92 2.93 2.97
C PHE A 84 -7.20 2.13 3.29
N LEU A 85 -7.04 0.90 3.80
CA LEU A 85 -8.19 0.08 4.20
C LEU A 85 -8.95 0.70 5.38
N LEU A 86 -8.23 1.22 6.37
CA LEU A 86 -8.81 1.96 7.50
C LEU A 86 -9.57 3.19 7.00
N LEU A 87 -8.97 3.98 6.11
CA LEU A 87 -9.56 5.18 5.56
C LEU A 87 -10.81 4.86 4.74
N LEU A 88 -10.76 3.82 3.90
CA LEU A 88 -11.91 3.32 3.15
C LEU A 88 -13.04 2.87 4.09
N PHE A 89 -12.70 2.17 5.17
CA PHE A 89 -13.68 1.77 6.17
C PHE A 89 -14.33 2.98 6.85
N LEU A 90 -13.53 3.95 7.31
CA LEU A 90 -14.02 5.11 8.05
C LEU A 90 -14.75 6.13 7.18
N LEU A 91 -14.31 6.35 5.93
CA LEU A 91 -14.89 7.36 5.04
C LEU A 91 -16.01 6.82 4.16
N LEU A 92 -16.02 5.53 3.83
CA LEU A 92 -17.07 4.96 2.97
C LEU A 92 -17.99 4.04 3.76
N LEU A 93 -17.46 2.97 4.37
CA LEU A 93 -18.32 1.94 4.97
C LEU A 93 -19.05 2.46 6.22
N LEU A 94 -18.35 3.18 7.09
CA LEU A 94 -18.90 3.70 8.34
C LEU A 94 -20.05 4.71 8.11
N PRO A 95 -19.90 5.76 7.28
CA PRO A 95 -21.00 6.68 7.02
C PRO A 95 -22.11 6.04 6.20
N LEU A 96 -21.81 5.10 5.30
CA LEU A 96 -22.84 4.35 4.58
C LEU A 96 -23.70 3.51 5.54
N GLY A 97 -23.06 2.82 6.50
CA GLY A 97 -23.75 2.05 7.54
C GLY A 97 -24.59 2.93 8.46
N LEU A 98 -24.05 4.08 8.89
CA LEU A 98 -24.77 5.08 9.67
C LEU A 98 -25.96 5.67 8.90
N ALA A 99 -25.77 6.01 7.63
CA ALA A 99 -26.84 6.50 6.76
C ALA A 99 -27.96 5.47 6.61
N LEU A 100 -27.62 4.21 6.32
CA LEU A 100 -28.59 3.12 6.26
C LEU A 100 -29.37 2.94 7.57
N ARG A 101 -28.70 3.09 8.71
CA ARG A 101 -29.31 3.03 10.04
C ARG A 101 -30.25 4.22 10.30
N LEU A 102 -29.88 5.43 9.88
CA LEU A 102 -30.73 6.63 9.95
C LEU A 102 -31.96 6.53 9.04
N PHE A 103 -31.81 5.96 7.83
CA PHE A 103 -32.91 5.67 6.91
C PHE A 103 -33.78 4.47 7.33
N GLY A 104 -33.53 3.87 8.50
CA GLY A 104 -34.34 2.78 9.05
C GLY A 104 -34.21 1.44 8.30
N LYS A 105 -33.25 1.31 7.38
CA LYS A 105 -32.97 0.06 6.67
C LYS A 105 -32.05 -0.81 7.52
N ASP A 106 -32.65 -1.63 8.38
CA ASP A 106 -31.93 -2.68 9.12
C ASP A 106 -31.64 -3.87 8.21
N LEU A 107 -30.58 -3.78 7.40
CA LEU A 107 -30.13 -4.86 6.50
C LEU A 107 -29.69 -6.12 7.28
N LEU A 108 -29.24 -5.95 8.52
CA LEU A 108 -28.78 -7.04 9.39
C LEU A 108 -29.90 -7.62 10.25
N GLN A 109 -31.10 -7.02 10.24
CA GLN A 109 -32.25 -7.41 11.08
C GLN A 109 -31.88 -7.59 12.57
N MET A 110 -30.84 -6.91 13.06
CA MET A 110 -30.33 -7.07 14.42
C MET A 110 -31.32 -6.55 15.47
N ARG A 111 -32.17 -5.59 15.10
CA ARG A 111 -33.15 -5.00 16.03
C ARG A 111 -34.36 -5.91 16.30
N ARG A 112 -34.58 -6.94 15.47
CA ARG A 112 -35.71 -7.89 15.58
C ARG A 112 -35.27 -9.31 15.96
N TRP A 113 -34.22 -9.45 16.77
CA TRP A 113 -33.97 -10.73 17.42
C TRP A 113 -34.67 -10.78 18.78
N PRO A 114 -35.85 -11.42 18.88
CA PRO A 114 -36.37 -11.80 20.18
C PRO A 114 -35.37 -12.78 20.80
N SER A 115 -34.94 -12.51 22.03
CA SER A 115 -34.10 -13.42 22.83
C SER A 115 -34.73 -14.80 23.07
N ALA A 116 -35.97 -15.01 22.60
CA ALA A 116 -36.73 -16.25 22.66
C ALA A 116 -36.60 -17.16 21.42
N ALA A 117 -35.92 -16.72 20.34
CA ALA A 117 -35.72 -17.57 19.16
C ALA A 117 -34.52 -18.52 19.36
N GLY A 118 -34.78 -19.77 19.76
CA GLY A 118 -33.74 -20.79 20.00
C GLY A 118 -32.98 -21.29 18.76
N SER A 119 -33.09 -20.60 17.61
CA SER A 119 -32.57 -21.07 16.33
C SER A 119 -32.35 -19.93 15.34
N TYR A 120 -31.20 -19.94 14.64
CA TYR A 120 -30.88 -19.04 13.52
C TYR A 120 -31.57 -19.42 12.20
N TRP A 121 -32.31 -20.53 12.18
CA TRP A 121 -32.95 -21.02 10.96
C TRP A 121 -34.06 -20.07 10.50
N LYS A 122 -33.83 -19.40 9.36
CA LYS A 122 -34.88 -18.71 8.63
C LYS A 122 -35.67 -19.74 7.84
N ILE A 123 -36.98 -19.74 8.02
CA ILE A 123 -37.89 -20.60 7.26
C ILE A 123 -37.72 -20.27 5.78
N PRO A 124 -37.46 -21.28 4.91
CA PRO A 124 -37.36 -21.08 3.48
C PRO A 124 -38.63 -20.39 2.96
N ARG A 125 -38.46 -19.51 1.98
CA ARG A 125 -39.60 -18.89 1.29
C ARG A 125 -40.40 -20.00 0.61
N PRO A 126 -41.74 -19.91 0.55
CA PRO A 126 -42.54 -20.92 -0.15
C PRO A 126 -42.09 -21.03 -1.62
N PRO A 127 -42.08 -22.24 -2.19
CA PRO A 127 -41.55 -22.49 -3.52
C PRO A 127 -42.28 -21.64 -4.57
N GLY A 128 -41.47 -20.91 -5.34
CA GLY A 128 -41.97 -20.00 -6.37
C GLY A 128 -42.47 -20.76 -7.60
N PRO A 129 -43.17 -20.10 -8.54
CA PRO A 129 -43.63 -20.71 -9.79
C PRO A 129 -42.49 -21.33 -10.63
N LEU A 130 -41.28 -20.81 -10.48
CA LEU A 130 -40.08 -21.29 -11.19
C LEU A 130 -39.45 -22.52 -10.55
N ASP A 131 -39.68 -22.77 -9.26
CA ASP A 131 -39.17 -23.97 -8.56
C ASP A 131 -40.02 -25.21 -8.88
N ARG A 132 -41.18 -25.05 -9.51
CA ARG A 132 -42.10 -26.15 -9.90
C ARG A 132 -41.83 -26.69 -11.31
N MET A 133 -40.78 -26.23 -11.97
CA MET A 133 -40.44 -26.61 -13.36
C MET A 133 -39.46 -27.79 -13.48
N HIS A 134 -39.11 -28.42 -12.35
CA HIS A 134 -38.33 -29.65 -12.25
C HIS A 134 -39.05 -30.66 -11.37
#